data_AF-A0A023B4B8-F1
#
_entry.id   AF-A0A023B4B8-F1
#
_cell.length_a   1.000
_cell.length_b   1.000
_cell.length_c   1.000
_cell.angle_alpha   90.00
_cell.angle_beta   90.00
_cell.angle_gamma   90.00
#
_symmetry.space_group_name_H-M   'P 1'
#
loop_
_entity.id
_entity.type
_entity.pdbx_description
1 polymer ?
#
loop_
_entity_poly.entity_id
_entity_poly.type
_entity_poly.pdbx_seq_one_letter_code
_entity_poly.pdbx_strand_id
1 'polypeptide(L)'
;MSAHDLAWLRIPSDTCKGIYDNNKSASMVDATADAWKTLDWSGCDLGGKVVCVDDRGEDLSCHYFNYPFEYDFPRVWEAVIRHLKPSRCLLTNNADVVVHLIRNVARGRAAAKYINADMRGLSEASVNSLGLILDSYDEVAACSGTYNGCQLPDCGCVEGVFSAEAVDPSGKDVVWGYVADVFTTAREMKANYSLFQTPGYSPKFCKFECLSHANKTVNEYRTEIARSLTSLLLRETSHKASHKSPHSSPLYKKKREVTMTN
;
A
#
# COMPACT_ATOMS: atom_id res chain seq x y z
N MET A 1 -7.13 -12.11 2.94
CA MET A 1 -5.84 -11.56 2.48
C MET A 1 -4.74 -12.54 2.87
N SER A 2 -3.85 -12.87 1.95
CA SER A 2 -2.68 -13.71 2.26
C SER A 2 -1.59 -12.92 3.00
N ALA A 3 -0.62 -13.60 3.62
CA ALA A 3 0.54 -12.92 4.20
C ALA A 3 1.38 -12.21 3.12
N HIS A 4 1.37 -12.73 1.89
CA HIS A 4 2.05 -12.11 0.76
C HIS A 4 1.38 -10.79 0.38
N ASP A 5 0.06 -10.76 0.23
CA ASP A 5 -0.69 -9.52 -0.05
C ASP A 5 -0.46 -8.47 1.03
N LEU A 6 -0.46 -8.87 2.32
CA LEU A 6 -0.18 -7.96 3.42
C LEU A 6 1.24 -7.36 3.31
N ALA A 7 2.23 -8.13 2.89
CA ALA A 7 3.59 -7.64 2.70
C ALA A 7 3.68 -6.54 1.62
N TRP A 8 2.80 -6.55 0.60
CA TRP A 8 2.71 -5.49 -0.40
C TRP A 8 2.18 -4.17 0.15
N LEU A 9 1.51 -4.19 1.31
CA LEU A 9 1.01 -2.98 1.99
C LEU A 9 2.00 -2.44 3.03
N ARG A 10 3.09 -3.15 3.27
CA ARG A 10 4.06 -2.78 4.31
C ARG A 10 4.67 -1.40 4.03
N ILE A 11 4.77 -0.61 5.09
CA ILE A 11 5.46 0.68 5.11
C ILE A 11 6.94 0.42 5.45
N PRO A 12 7.91 1.12 4.81
CA PRO A 12 9.32 1.00 5.16
C PRO A 12 9.56 1.20 6.67
N SER A 13 10.46 0.42 7.26
CA SER A 13 10.66 0.40 8.72
C SER A 13 11.01 1.77 9.31
N ASP A 14 11.85 2.56 8.64
CA ASP A 14 12.24 3.89 9.11
C ASP A 14 11.04 4.86 9.11
N THR A 15 10.24 4.83 8.04
CA THR A 15 9.00 5.61 7.92
C THR A 15 7.98 5.17 8.99
N CYS A 16 7.81 3.86 9.16
CA CYS A 16 6.93 3.27 10.17
C CYS A 16 7.32 3.71 11.58
N LYS A 17 8.62 3.69 11.91
CA LYS A 17 9.15 4.19 13.19
C LYS A 17 8.83 5.67 13.39
N GLY A 18 9.04 6.50 12.38
CA GLY A 18 8.69 7.92 12.44
C GLY A 18 7.20 8.16 12.73
N ILE A 19 6.32 7.39 12.07
CA ILE A 19 4.87 7.45 12.32
C ILE A 19 4.56 7.05 13.77
N TYR A 20 5.14 5.95 14.26
CA TYR A 20 4.95 5.51 15.64
C TYR A 20 5.43 6.53 16.66
N ASP A 21 6.65 7.05 16.51
CA ASP A 21 7.24 8.00 17.45
C ASP A 21 6.41 9.30 17.55
N ASN A 22 5.82 9.74 16.43
CA ASN A 22 4.94 10.91 16.37
C ASN A 22 3.54 10.66 16.96
N ASN A 23 3.10 9.39 17.03
CA ASN A 23 1.76 9.00 17.48
C ASN A 23 1.77 8.17 18.77
N LYS A 24 2.92 7.96 19.42
CA LYS A 24 3.04 7.10 20.61
C LYS A 24 2.22 7.56 21.81
N SER A 25 1.80 8.82 21.84
CA SER A 25 0.90 9.37 22.87
C SER A 25 -0.57 9.08 22.57
N ALA A 26 -0.92 8.67 21.35
CA ALA A 26 -2.27 8.25 21.01
C ALA A 26 -2.60 6.92 21.69
N SER A 27 -3.87 6.73 22.02
CA SER A 27 -4.33 5.49 22.63
C SER A 27 -4.24 4.36 21.60
N MET A 28 -3.34 3.40 21.83
CA MET A 28 -3.36 2.12 21.12
C MET A 28 -4.47 1.24 21.72
N VAL A 29 -5.07 0.39 20.90
CA VAL A 29 -6.07 -0.60 21.32
C VAL A 29 -5.49 -2.00 21.25
N ASP A 30 -6.08 -2.92 22.01
CA ASP A 30 -5.71 -4.33 21.97
C ASP A 30 -5.98 -4.91 20.58
N ALA A 31 -4.98 -5.63 20.07
CA ALA A 31 -4.94 -6.13 18.72
C ALA A 31 -5.75 -7.44 18.57
N THR A 32 -7.08 -7.32 18.68
CA THR A 32 -8.01 -8.44 18.48
C THR A 32 -8.63 -8.40 17.08
N ALA A 33 -9.10 -9.54 16.58
CA ALA A 33 -9.68 -9.64 15.24
C ALA A 33 -10.90 -8.71 15.03
N ASP A 34 -11.67 -8.44 16.08
CA ASP A 34 -12.89 -7.63 16.03
C ASP A 34 -12.72 -6.19 16.54
N ALA A 35 -11.55 -5.83 17.09
CA ALA A 35 -11.30 -4.50 17.65
C ALA A 35 -11.57 -3.38 16.65
N TRP A 36 -11.33 -3.64 15.34
CA TRP A 36 -11.63 -2.69 14.28
C TRP A 36 -13.04 -2.15 14.39
N LYS A 37 -14.06 -2.96 14.70
CA LYS A 37 -15.49 -2.58 14.78
C LYS A 37 -15.79 -1.45 15.78
N THR A 38 -14.90 -1.21 16.73
CA THR A 38 -15.06 -0.19 17.79
C THR A 38 -14.25 1.07 17.53
N LEU A 39 -13.37 1.06 16.52
CA LEU A 39 -12.54 2.20 16.16
C LEU A 39 -13.33 3.19 15.31
N ASP A 40 -13.10 4.48 15.53
CA ASP A 40 -13.55 5.52 14.62
C ASP A 40 -12.52 5.71 13.51
N TRP A 41 -12.80 5.18 12.32
CA TRP A 41 -11.97 5.36 11.12
C TRP A 41 -12.61 6.32 10.11
N SER A 42 -13.61 7.11 10.50
CA SER A 42 -14.30 8.05 9.60
C SER A 42 -13.33 9.07 8.97
N GLY A 43 -12.29 9.48 9.70
CA GLY A 43 -11.23 10.35 9.20
C GLY A 43 -10.15 9.68 8.34
N CYS A 44 -10.35 8.41 7.95
CA CYS A 44 -9.45 7.60 7.13
C CYS A 44 -10.12 7.09 5.83
N ASP A 45 -11.18 7.77 5.39
CA ASP A 45 -11.91 7.46 4.16
C ASP A 45 -11.01 7.47 2.92
N LEU A 46 -10.08 8.42 2.85
CA LEU A 46 -9.05 8.56 1.80
C LEU A 46 -7.77 7.77 2.06
N GLY A 47 -7.80 6.80 2.97
CA GLY A 47 -6.61 6.02 3.31
C GLY A 47 -6.06 6.26 4.70
N GLY A 48 -5.34 5.27 5.20
CA GLY A 48 -4.58 5.39 6.42
C GLY A 48 -3.54 4.31 6.59
N LYS A 49 -3.09 4.16 7.85
CA LYS A 49 -2.07 3.22 8.27
C LYS A 49 -2.53 2.52 9.55
N VAL A 50 -2.34 1.21 9.58
CA VAL A 50 -2.41 0.41 10.80
C VAL A 50 -0.99 0.31 11.35
N VAL A 51 -0.76 0.77 12.57
CA VAL A 51 0.56 0.79 13.23
C VAL A 51 0.48 -0.08 14.47
N CYS A 52 1.24 -1.17 14.50
CA CYS A 52 1.14 -2.18 15.55
C CYS A 52 2.49 -2.49 16.19
N VAL A 53 2.44 -2.87 17.46
CA VAL A 53 3.58 -3.28 18.27
C VAL A 53 3.30 -4.59 19.01
N ASP A 54 4.35 -5.33 19.31
CA ASP A 54 4.31 -6.46 20.25
C ASP A 54 4.16 -6.01 21.72
N ASP A 55 4.14 -6.97 22.65
CA ASP A 55 4.00 -6.71 24.10
C ASP A 55 5.13 -5.83 24.65
N ARG A 56 6.29 -5.85 23.99
CA ARG A 56 7.50 -5.14 24.42
C ARG A 56 7.64 -3.77 23.76
N GLY A 57 6.87 -3.48 22.72
CA GLY A 57 7.06 -2.28 21.92
C GLY A 57 8.29 -2.35 21.01
N GLU A 58 8.88 -3.53 20.81
CA GLU A 58 10.14 -3.73 20.10
C GLU A 58 9.91 -4.07 18.62
N ASP A 59 8.89 -4.89 18.31
CA ASP A 59 8.56 -5.27 16.94
C ASP A 59 7.46 -4.38 16.37
N LEU A 60 7.89 -3.36 15.63
CA LEU A 60 7.01 -2.39 15.00
C LEU A 60 6.65 -2.82 13.57
N SER A 61 5.36 -2.85 13.27
CA SER A 61 4.85 -3.12 11.93
C SER A 61 3.80 -2.10 11.51
N CYS A 62 3.91 -1.59 10.28
CA CYS A 62 2.93 -0.65 9.72
C CYS A 62 2.49 -1.08 8.32
N HIS A 63 1.18 -0.95 8.06
CA HIS A 63 0.57 -1.32 6.78
C HIS A 63 -0.41 -0.25 6.32
N TYR A 64 -0.37 0.09 5.04
CA TYR A 64 -1.39 0.94 4.43
C TYR A 64 -2.71 0.20 4.25
N PHE A 65 -3.81 0.96 4.24
CA PHE A 65 -5.14 0.47 3.87
C PHE A 65 -5.92 1.60 3.18
N ASN A 66 -7.04 1.23 2.55
CA ASN A 66 -7.90 2.14 1.76
C ASN A 66 -7.07 2.84 0.66
N TYR A 67 -7.60 3.89 0.06
CA TYR A 67 -7.02 4.60 -1.07
C TYR A 67 -5.61 5.11 -0.74
N PRO A 68 -4.64 4.98 -1.67
CA PRO A 68 -4.73 4.46 -3.04
C PRO A 68 -4.46 2.95 -3.19
N PHE A 69 -4.71 2.13 -2.15
CA PHE A 69 -4.45 0.67 -2.14
C PHE A 69 -5.74 -0.15 -2.30
N GLU A 70 -5.58 -1.44 -2.66
CA GLU A 70 -6.68 -2.33 -3.07
C GLU A 70 -7.51 -2.92 -1.92
N TYR A 71 -7.02 -2.82 -0.67
CA TYR A 71 -7.64 -3.44 0.49
C TYR A 71 -8.12 -2.42 1.51
N ASP A 72 -9.37 -2.60 1.95
CA ASP A 72 -9.98 -1.73 2.96
C ASP A 72 -9.47 -1.97 4.39
N PHE A 73 -9.81 -1.04 5.30
CA PHE A 73 -9.37 -1.06 6.68
C PHE A 73 -9.66 -2.39 7.42
N PRO A 74 -10.92 -2.87 7.53
CA PRO A 74 -11.20 -4.14 8.21
C PRO A 74 -10.39 -5.31 7.65
N ARG A 75 -10.24 -5.39 6.32
CA ARG A 75 -9.49 -6.46 5.66
C ARG A 75 -8.01 -6.45 6.05
N VAL A 76 -7.39 -5.27 6.07
CA VAL A 76 -5.98 -5.09 6.46
C VAL A 76 -5.79 -5.38 7.95
N TRP A 77 -6.68 -4.87 8.79
CA TRP A 77 -6.65 -5.12 10.24
C TRP A 77 -6.63 -6.61 10.55
N GLU A 78 -7.63 -7.36 10.07
CA GLU A 78 -7.72 -8.80 10.30
C GLU A 78 -6.49 -9.57 9.79
N ALA A 79 -5.92 -9.14 8.66
CA ALA A 79 -4.70 -9.74 8.12
C ALA A 79 -3.49 -9.51 9.03
N VAL A 80 -3.32 -8.28 9.54
CA VAL A 80 -2.27 -7.95 10.51
C VAL A 80 -2.41 -8.80 11.77
N ILE A 81 -3.61 -8.88 12.37
CA ILE A 81 -3.85 -9.70 13.56
C ILE A 81 -3.52 -11.17 13.30
N ARG A 82 -4.01 -11.71 12.18
CA ARG A 82 -3.86 -13.13 11.84
C ARG A 82 -2.40 -13.52 11.60
N HIS A 83 -1.66 -12.71 10.84
CA HIS A 83 -0.35 -13.09 10.32
C HIS A 83 0.82 -12.59 11.18
N LEU A 84 0.68 -11.42 11.81
CA LEU A 84 1.74 -10.79 12.61
C LEU A 84 1.50 -10.93 14.11
N LYS A 85 0.24 -11.13 14.54
CA LYS A 85 -0.14 -11.31 15.95
C LYS A 85 0.46 -10.24 16.89
N PRO A 86 0.33 -8.93 16.55
CA PRO A 86 0.78 -7.89 17.46
C PRO A 86 -0.08 -7.88 18.72
N SER A 87 0.37 -7.14 19.73
CA SER A 87 -0.36 -7.00 20.99
C SER A 87 -1.28 -5.79 21.00
N ARG A 88 -0.81 -4.68 20.43
CA ARG A 88 -1.56 -3.43 20.34
C ARG A 88 -1.37 -2.77 19.00
N CYS A 89 -2.41 -2.07 18.54
CA CYS A 89 -2.42 -1.34 17.29
C CYS A 89 -3.04 0.05 17.47
N LEU A 90 -2.64 1.00 16.64
CA LEU A 90 -3.33 2.28 16.47
C LEU A 90 -3.65 2.51 14.99
N LEU A 91 -4.63 3.39 14.78
CA LEU A 91 -5.06 3.85 13.48
C LEU A 91 -4.57 5.29 13.27
N THR A 92 -4.04 5.58 12.08
CA THR A 92 -3.71 6.95 11.67
C THR A 92 -4.09 7.17 10.21
N ASN A 93 -4.48 8.38 9.84
CA ASN A 93 -4.84 8.73 8.47
C ASN A 93 -3.59 9.05 7.63
N ASN A 94 -3.79 9.38 6.35
CA ASN A 94 -2.71 9.74 5.43
C ASN A 94 -2.42 11.25 5.34
N ALA A 95 -2.81 12.05 6.33
CA ALA A 95 -2.63 13.51 6.30
C ALA A 95 -1.15 13.96 6.32
N ASP A 96 -0.25 13.12 6.81
CA ASP A 96 1.20 13.34 6.89
C ASP A 96 1.95 12.95 5.61
N VAL A 97 1.26 12.39 4.60
CA VAL A 97 1.91 11.86 3.38
C VAL A 97 1.59 12.72 2.17
N VAL A 98 2.58 12.93 1.30
CA VAL A 98 2.38 13.57 0.00
C VAL A 98 1.51 12.67 -0.88
N VAL A 99 0.25 13.09 -1.11
CA VAL A 99 -0.78 12.30 -1.80
C VAL A 99 -0.32 11.76 -3.16
N HIS A 100 0.37 12.57 -3.97
CA HIS A 100 0.87 12.12 -5.27
C HIS A 100 1.93 11.02 -5.15
N LEU A 101 2.81 11.09 -4.14
CA LEU A 101 3.85 10.09 -3.93
C LEU A 101 3.24 8.75 -3.53
N ILE A 102 2.33 8.74 -2.55
CA ILE A 102 1.70 7.49 -2.09
C ILE A 102 0.84 6.85 -3.19
N ARG A 103 0.16 7.67 -4.01
CA ARG A 103 -0.59 7.19 -5.18
C ARG A 103 0.31 6.49 -6.18
N ASN A 104 1.43 7.10 -6.54
CA ASN A 104 2.37 6.51 -7.48
C ASN A 104 3.05 5.27 -6.90
N VAL A 105 3.38 5.25 -5.61
CA VAL A 105 3.89 4.04 -4.96
C VAL A 105 2.85 2.91 -5.04
N ALA A 106 1.58 3.17 -4.71
CA ALA A 106 0.53 2.15 -4.78
C ALA A 106 0.33 1.62 -6.22
N ARG A 107 0.25 2.52 -7.21
CA ARG A 107 0.19 2.16 -8.64
C ARG A 107 1.39 1.33 -9.08
N GLY A 108 2.61 1.72 -8.68
CA GLY A 108 3.82 0.99 -9.01
C GLY A 108 3.84 -0.43 -8.42
N ARG A 109 3.37 -0.58 -7.18
CA ARG A 109 3.21 -1.88 -6.52
C ARG A 109 2.20 -2.76 -7.26
N ALA A 110 1.03 -2.20 -7.57
CA ALA A 110 -0.03 -2.92 -8.26
C ALA A 110 0.38 -3.29 -9.71
N ALA A 111 1.10 -2.41 -10.41
CA ALA A 111 1.69 -2.68 -11.73
C ALA A 111 2.70 -3.84 -11.69
N ALA A 112 3.58 -3.86 -10.68
CA ALA A 112 4.55 -4.94 -10.51
C ALA A 112 3.84 -6.28 -10.20
N LYS A 113 2.83 -6.26 -9.32
CA LYS A 113 1.97 -7.43 -9.02
C LYS A 113 1.31 -7.98 -10.29
N TYR A 114 0.74 -7.10 -11.12
CA TYR A 114 0.07 -7.48 -12.37
C TYR A 114 0.98 -8.23 -13.36
N ILE A 115 2.25 -7.84 -13.46
CA ILE A 115 3.22 -8.54 -14.32
C ILE A 115 3.97 -9.67 -13.61
N ASN A 116 3.56 -10.03 -12.39
CA ASN A 116 4.21 -11.02 -11.52
C ASN A 116 5.72 -10.72 -11.32
N ALA A 117 6.06 -9.45 -11.17
CA ALA A 117 7.42 -9.01 -10.93
C ALA A 117 7.78 -9.04 -9.46
N ASP A 118 9.00 -9.50 -9.16
CA ASP A 118 9.58 -9.37 -7.83
C ASP A 118 10.06 -7.93 -7.61
N MET A 119 9.44 -7.22 -6.68
CA MET A 119 9.89 -5.89 -6.29
C MET A 119 11.03 -5.89 -5.27
N ARG A 120 11.46 -7.06 -4.77
CA ARG A 120 12.54 -7.12 -3.80
C ARG A 120 13.80 -6.48 -4.37
N GLY A 121 14.27 -5.44 -3.69
CA GLY A 121 15.47 -4.70 -4.08
C GLY A 121 15.24 -3.47 -4.95
N LEU A 122 14.00 -3.14 -5.32
CA LEU A 122 13.64 -1.82 -5.84
C LEU A 122 13.60 -0.80 -4.71
N SER A 123 14.14 0.39 -4.96
CA SER A 123 13.93 1.54 -4.08
C SER A 123 12.49 2.07 -4.19
N GLU A 124 12.01 2.78 -3.18
CA GLU A 124 10.70 3.46 -3.23
C GLU A 124 10.63 4.44 -4.41
N ALA A 125 11.74 5.12 -4.74
CA ALA A 125 11.85 6.00 -5.90
C ALA A 125 11.63 5.25 -7.23
N SER A 126 12.16 4.03 -7.34
CA SER A 126 11.93 3.15 -8.49
C SER A 126 10.47 2.69 -8.57
N VAL A 127 9.85 2.33 -7.44
CA VAL A 127 8.43 1.95 -7.39
C VAL A 127 7.53 3.15 -7.76
N ASN A 128 7.81 4.34 -7.22
CA ASN A 128 7.13 5.58 -7.60
C ASN A 128 7.27 5.86 -9.11
N SER A 129 8.47 5.69 -9.67
CA SER A 129 8.71 5.87 -11.11
C SER A 129 7.92 4.87 -11.97
N LEU A 130 7.75 3.63 -11.49
CA LEU A 130 6.91 2.63 -12.15
C LEU A 130 5.44 3.04 -12.14
N GLY A 131 4.95 3.60 -11.03
CA GLY A 131 3.58 4.10 -10.91
C GLY A 131 3.26 5.31 -11.79
N LEU A 132 4.26 6.13 -12.15
CA LEU A 132 4.07 7.26 -13.07
C LEU A 132 3.71 6.83 -14.51
N ILE A 133 3.99 5.59 -14.90
CA ILE A 133 3.52 5.03 -16.20
C ILE A 133 2.00 4.95 -16.23
N LEU A 134 1.43 4.76 -15.04
CA LEU A 134 0.00 4.69 -14.79
C LEU A 134 -0.57 6.06 -14.40
N ASP A 135 0.05 7.15 -14.89
CA ASP A 135 -0.46 8.49 -14.70
C ASP A 135 -1.19 9.00 -15.96
N SER A 136 -2.11 9.93 -15.77
CA SER A 136 -3.01 10.48 -16.81
C SER A 136 -4.06 9.50 -17.33
N TYR A 137 -5.25 9.54 -16.71
CA TYR A 137 -6.42 8.80 -17.16
C TYR A 137 -7.61 9.71 -17.33
N ASP A 138 -8.48 9.32 -18.25
CA ASP A 138 -9.81 9.88 -18.36
C ASP A 138 -10.81 8.92 -17.70
N GLU A 139 -11.84 9.49 -17.09
CA GLU A 139 -12.96 8.73 -16.56
C GLU A 139 -13.78 8.14 -17.72
N VAL A 140 -14.00 6.82 -17.69
CA VAL A 140 -14.88 6.15 -18.62
C VAL A 140 -16.30 6.32 -18.12
N ALA A 141 -16.99 7.37 -18.60
CA ALA A 141 -18.32 7.77 -18.12
C ALA A 141 -19.37 6.65 -18.13
N ALA A 142 -19.34 5.75 -19.12
CA ALA A 142 -20.28 4.62 -19.18
C ALA A 142 -20.04 3.56 -18.08
N CYS A 143 -18.86 3.56 -17.47
CA CYS A 143 -18.41 2.60 -16.47
C CYS A 143 -18.25 3.21 -15.09
N SER A 144 -18.54 4.51 -14.93
CA SER A 144 -18.30 5.25 -13.69
C SER A 144 -19.60 5.85 -13.17
N GLY A 145 -19.78 5.87 -11.86
CA GLY A 145 -20.95 6.45 -11.24
C GLY A 145 -21.27 5.89 -9.85
N THR A 146 -22.48 6.21 -9.41
CA THR A 146 -23.05 5.73 -8.14
C THR A 146 -24.13 4.69 -8.43
N TYR A 147 -24.02 3.54 -7.77
CA TYR A 147 -24.84 2.35 -8.01
C TYR A 147 -25.60 1.95 -6.74
N ASN A 148 -26.92 2.12 -6.77
CA ASN A 148 -27.80 1.69 -5.68
C ASN A 148 -27.76 0.16 -5.52
N GLY A 149 -27.69 -0.32 -4.27
CA GLY A 149 -27.55 -1.75 -3.99
C GLY A 149 -26.27 -2.37 -4.57
N CYS A 150 -25.31 -1.54 -4.99
CA CYS A 150 -24.01 -1.97 -5.53
C CYS A 150 -24.14 -2.93 -6.73
N GLN A 151 -25.07 -2.63 -7.65
CA GLN A 151 -25.20 -3.28 -8.95
C GLN A 151 -24.23 -2.62 -9.94
N LEU A 152 -23.00 -3.15 -10.00
CA LEU A 152 -21.90 -2.54 -10.74
C LEU A 152 -21.89 -2.93 -12.22
N PRO A 153 -21.34 -2.09 -13.10
CA PRO A 153 -21.20 -2.39 -14.52
C PRO A 153 -20.13 -3.46 -14.76
N ASP A 154 -20.23 -4.17 -15.89
CA ASP A 154 -19.20 -5.12 -16.32
C ASP A 154 -18.14 -4.40 -17.17
N CYS A 155 -17.23 -3.71 -16.50
CA CYS A 155 -16.17 -2.92 -17.12
C CYS A 155 -14.80 -3.33 -16.60
N GLY A 156 -13.82 -3.41 -17.51
CA GLY A 156 -12.40 -3.51 -17.19
C GLY A 156 -11.74 -2.14 -17.25
N CYS A 157 -10.95 -1.82 -16.24
CA CYS A 157 -10.33 -0.51 -16.04
C CYS A 157 -8.81 -0.64 -15.92
N VAL A 158 -8.08 0.39 -16.34
CA VAL A 158 -6.64 0.45 -16.08
C VAL A 158 -6.41 0.79 -14.61
N GLU A 159 -7.18 1.72 -14.05
CA GLU A 159 -7.27 1.97 -12.62
C GLU A 159 -8.76 2.00 -12.24
N GLY A 160 -9.16 1.17 -11.29
CA GLY A 160 -10.50 1.19 -10.70
C GLY A 160 -10.44 1.81 -9.32
N VAL A 161 -11.35 2.73 -9.01
CA VAL A 161 -11.54 3.26 -7.66
C VAL A 161 -12.94 2.87 -7.19
N PHE A 162 -13.03 2.30 -5.99
CA PHE A 162 -14.28 1.76 -5.45
C PHE A 162 -14.49 2.23 -4.02
N SER A 163 -15.72 2.60 -3.67
CA SER A 163 -16.13 2.85 -2.30
C SER A 163 -17.58 2.44 -2.07
N ALA A 164 -17.94 2.23 -0.80
CA ALA A 164 -19.31 1.96 -0.42
C ALA A 164 -19.69 2.66 0.88
N GLU A 165 -20.96 2.99 0.98
CA GLU A 165 -21.62 3.31 2.25
C GLU A 165 -22.47 2.12 2.69
N ALA A 166 -22.50 1.89 4.00
CA ALA A 166 -23.23 0.80 4.62
C ALA A 166 -24.03 1.27 5.83
N VAL A 167 -24.99 0.45 6.24
CA VAL A 167 -25.63 0.53 7.55
C VAL A 167 -25.01 -0.51 8.46
N ASP A 168 -24.56 -0.09 9.64
CA ASP A 168 -24.02 -0.98 10.67
C ASP A 168 -25.13 -1.74 11.44
N PRO A 169 -24.78 -2.72 12.31
CA PRO A 169 -25.77 -3.47 13.08
C PRO A 169 -26.65 -2.60 14.02
N SER A 170 -26.23 -1.36 14.33
CA SER A 170 -26.98 -0.41 15.15
C SER A 170 -27.90 0.50 14.32
N GLY A 171 -27.92 0.35 13.00
CA GLY A 171 -28.70 1.17 12.09
C GLY A 171 -28.03 2.50 11.70
N LYS A 172 -26.75 2.69 12.01
CA LYS A 172 -26.01 3.92 11.67
C LYS A 172 -25.31 3.78 10.32
N ASP A 173 -25.25 4.89 9.59
CA ASP A 173 -24.49 4.98 8.35
C ASP A 173 -22.99 4.97 8.63
N VAL A 174 -22.24 4.18 7.86
CA VAL A 174 -20.79 4.05 7.92
C VAL A 174 -20.21 4.16 6.51
N VAL A 175 -19.24 5.06 6.35
CA VAL A 175 -18.39 5.12 5.14
C VAL A 175 -17.31 4.05 5.28
N TRP A 176 -17.33 3.06 4.39
CA TRP A 176 -16.38 1.93 4.48
C TRP A 176 -14.98 2.31 3.98
N GLY A 177 -14.89 3.34 3.14
CA GLY A 177 -13.65 3.93 2.64
C GLY A 177 -13.43 3.73 1.15
N TYR A 178 -12.49 4.46 0.55
CA TYR A 178 -12.11 4.25 -0.85
C TYR A 178 -11.02 3.19 -0.94
N VAL A 179 -11.02 2.39 -2.00
CA VAL A 179 -9.91 1.50 -2.40
C VAL A 179 -9.61 1.71 -3.88
N ALA A 180 -8.39 1.40 -4.30
CA ALA A 180 -8.00 1.46 -5.71
C ALA A 180 -7.15 0.26 -6.12
N ASP A 181 -7.33 -0.21 -7.35
CA ASP A 181 -6.54 -1.28 -7.94
C ASP A 181 -6.31 -1.02 -9.43
N VAL A 182 -5.31 -1.68 -10.01
CA VAL A 182 -4.93 -1.52 -11.42
C VAL A 182 -5.19 -2.79 -12.22
N PHE A 183 -5.57 -2.62 -13.49
CA PHE A 183 -5.97 -3.72 -14.38
C PHE A 183 -7.06 -4.60 -13.78
N THR A 184 -8.09 -3.95 -13.25
CA THR A 184 -9.14 -4.57 -12.43
C THR A 184 -10.52 -4.37 -13.07
N THR A 185 -11.51 -5.06 -12.54
CA THR A 185 -12.92 -4.89 -12.90
C THR A 185 -13.74 -4.48 -11.68
N ALA A 186 -14.91 -3.86 -11.90
CA ALA A 186 -15.81 -3.53 -10.80
C ALA A 186 -16.23 -4.77 -9.99
N ARG A 187 -16.36 -5.92 -10.67
CA ARG A 187 -16.69 -7.21 -10.05
C ARG A 187 -15.58 -7.69 -9.11
N GLU A 188 -14.32 -7.62 -9.54
CA GLU A 188 -13.17 -8.02 -8.73
C GLU A 188 -13.00 -7.10 -7.52
N MET A 189 -13.12 -5.78 -7.70
CA MET A 189 -13.06 -4.83 -6.59
C MET A 189 -14.15 -5.12 -5.55
N LYS A 190 -15.41 -5.32 -5.99
CA LYS A 190 -16.51 -5.69 -5.08
C LYS A 190 -16.24 -7.00 -4.34
N ALA A 191 -15.71 -8.01 -5.03
CA ALA A 191 -15.40 -9.30 -4.43
C ALA A 191 -14.30 -9.21 -3.35
N ASN A 192 -13.35 -8.30 -3.52
CA ASN A 192 -12.25 -8.08 -2.57
C ASN A 192 -12.61 -7.16 -1.39
N TYR A 193 -13.69 -6.38 -1.52
CA TYR A 193 -14.13 -5.42 -0.53
C TYR A 193 -14.84 -6.09 0.66
N SER A 194 -14.32 -5.89 1.87
CA SER A 194 -14.71 -6.65 3.07
C SER A 194 -16.13 -6.40 3.52
N LEU A 195 -16.75 -5.26 3.17
CA LEU A 195 -18.14 -4.95 3.49
C LEU A 195 -19.07 -6.11 3.08
N PHE A 196 -18.89 -6.66 1.89
CA PHE A 196 -19.76 -7.73 1.36
C PHE A 196 -19.51 -9.09 2.01
N GLN A 197 -18.48 -9.21 2.85
CA GLN A 197 -18.10 -10.41 3.58
C GLN A 197 -18.36 -10.27 5.09
N THR A 198 -18.75 -9.08 5.55
CA THR A 198 -18.88 -8.76 6.98
C THR A 198 -20.33 -8.92 7.44
N PRO A 199 -20.64 -9.89 8.31
CA PRO A 199 -22.00 -10.10 8.80
C PRO A 199 -22.54 -8.89 9.57
N GLY A 200 -23.83 -8.60 9.37
CA GLY A 200 -24.53 -7.53 10.09
C GLY A 200 -24.43 -6.14 9.47
N TYR A 201 -23.58 -5.96 8.44
CA TYR A 201 -23.50 -4.72 7.68
C TYR A 201 -24.28 -4.85 6.37
N SER A 202 -25.03 -3.81 6.01
CA SER A 202 -25.85 -3.80 4.79
C SER A 202 -25.41 -2.68 3.85
N PRO A 203 -24.98 -2.97 2.61
CA PRO A 203 -24.57 -1.93 1.66
C PRO A 203 -25.77 -1.07 1.23
N LYS A 204 -25.61 0.26 1.22
CA LYS A 204 -26.61 1.22 0.72
C LYS A 204 -26.40 1.49 -0.77
N PHE A 205 -25.23 2.02 -1.09
CA PHE A 205 -24.80 2.29 -2.45
C PHE A 205 -23.28 2.15 -2.55
N CYS A 206 -22.82 2.01 -3.79
CA CYS A 206 -21.41 1.98 -4.11
C CYS A 206 -21.07 3.06 -5.13
N LYS A 207 -19.88 3.63 -5.02
CA LYS A 207 -19.29 4.45 -6.05
C LYS A 207 -18.20 3.63 -6.74
N PHE A 208 -18.18 3.68 -8.07
CA PHE A 208 -17.11 3.08 -8.85
C PHE A 208 -16.65 4.08 -9.92
N GLU A 209 -15.35 4.29 -10.01
CA GLU A 209 -14.72 5.13 -11.02
C GLU A 209 -13.79 4.24 -11.86
N CYS A 210 -14.03 4.22 -13.17
CA CYS A 210 -13.22 3.47 -14.11
C CYS A 210 -12.33 4.43 -14.88
N LEU A 211 -11.03 4.35 -14.61
CA LEU A 211 -10.02 5.20 -15.24
C LEU A 211 -9.30 4.40 -16.32
N SER A 212 -9.25 4.97 -17.52
CA SER A 212 -8.59 4.37 -18.67
C SER A 212 -7.99 5.42 -19.58
N HIS A 213 -7.09 5.02 -20.48
CA HIS A 213 -6.56 5.88 -21.52
C HIS A 213 -7.16 5.45 -22.85
N ALA A 214 -7.89 6.35 -23.51
CA ALA A 214 -8.63 6.02 -24.74
C ALA A 214 -7.76 5.37 -25.84
N ASN A 215 -6.46 5.69 -25.84
CA ASN A 215 -5.52 5.27 -26.89
C ASN A 215 -4.60 4.10 -26.50
N LYS A 216 -4.78 3.44 -25.35
CA LYS A 216 -3.92 2.31 -24.93
C LYS A 216 -4.75 1.13 -24.45
N THR A 217 -4.41 -0.05 -24.95
CA THR A 217 -4.90 -1.35 -24.49
C THR A 217 -4.15 -1.81 -23.24
N VAL A 218 -4.76 -2.72 -22.48
CA VAL A 218 -4.14 -3.35 -21.30
C VAL A 218 -2.81 -4.07 -21.66
N ASN A 219 -2.72 -4.67 -22.85
CA ASN A 219 -1.50 -5.34 -23.31
C ASN A 219 -0.35 -4.36 -23.61
N GLU A 220 -0.67 -3.16 -24.13
CA GLU A 220 0.33 -2.11 -24.33
C GLU A 220 0.89 -1.63 -22.99
N TYR A 221 0.02 -1.43 -21.99
CA TYR A 221 0.46 -1.12 -20.62
C TYR A 221 1.37 -2.22 -20.05
N ARG A 222 0.99 -3.49 -20.20
CA ARG A 222 1.80 -4.62 -19.73
C ARG A 222 3.22 -4.57 -20.30
N THR A 223 3.33 -4.31 -21.59
CA THR A 223 4.62 -4.22 -22.31
C THR A 223 5.44 -3.03 -21.81
N GLU A 224 4.79 -1.88 -21.61
CA GLU A 224 5.43 -0.66 -21.13
C GLU A 224 5.95 -0.80 -19.69
N ILE A 225 5.14 -1.38 -18.79
CA ILE A 225 5.53 -1.68 -17.40
C ILE A 225 6.74 -2.61 -17.38
N ALA A 226 6.70 -3.72 -18.14
CA ALA A 226 7.80 -4.69 -18.17
C ALA A 226 9.13 -4.06 -18.67
N ARG A 227 9.05 -3.24 -19.71
CA ARG A 227 10.21 -2.51 -20.26
C ARG A 227 10.79 -1.52 -19.24
N SER A 228 9.93 -0.74 -18.59
CA SER A 228 10.36 0.26 -17.61
C SER A 228 10.95 -0.39 -16.35
N LEU A 229 10.34 -1.48 -15.86
CA LEU A 229 10.88 -2.24 -14.75
C LEU A 229 12.27 -2.80 -15.05
N THR A 230 12.48 -3.36 -16.25
CA THR A 230 13.79 -3.87 -16.68
C THR A 230 14.85 -2.77 -16.64
N SER A 231 14.50 -1.57 -17.15
CA SER A 231 15.39 -0.40 -17.10
C SER A 231 15.74 0.04 -15.67
N LEU A 232 14.76 0.05 -14.75
CA LEU A 232 14.97 0.40 -13.35
C LEU A 232 15.90 -0.60 -12.64
N LEU A 233 15.71 -1.90 -12.87
CA LEU A 233 16.56 -2.95 -12.28
C LEU A 233 18.02 -2.83 -12.75
N LEU A 234 18.26 -2.51 -14.02
CA LEU A 234 19.61 -2.29 -14.55
C LEU A 234 20.28 -1.06 -13.91
N ARG A 235 19.53 0.00 -13.59
CA ARG A 235 20.07 1.18 -12.90
C ARG A 235 20.43 0.87 -11.45
N GLU A 236 19.56 0.20 -10.71
CA GLU A 236 19.77 -0.17 -9.30
C GLU A 236 21.01 -1.07 -9.12
N THR A 237 21.20 -2.04 -10.04
CA THR A 237 22.38 -2.92 -10.04
C THR A 237 23.66 -2.16 -10.36
N SER A 238 23.62 -1.23 -11.31
CA SER A 238 24.77 -0.37 -11.66
C SER A 238 25.19 0.55 -10.50
N HIS A 239 24.24 1.16 -9.79
CA HIS A 239 24.52 1.98 -8.60
C HIS A 239 25.15 1.17 -7.45
N LYS A 240 24.71 -0.07 -7.24
CA LYS A 240 25.31 -0.95 -6.22
C LYS A 240 26.74 -1.36 -6.59
N ALA A 241 27.05 -1.50 -7.87
CA ALA A 241 28.39 -1.83 -8.34
C ALA A 241 29.37 -0.66 -8.16
N SER A 242 28.96 0.58 -8.43
CA SER A 242 29.83 1.76 -8.31
C SER A 242 30.21 2.07 -6.85
N HIS A 243 29.29 1.86 -5.90
CA HIS A 243 29.57 2.03 -4.47
C HIS A 243 30.47 0.94 -3.87
N LYS A 244 30.64 -0.21 -4.55
CA LYS A 244 31.58 -1.26 -4.13
C LYS A 244 33.00 -1.06 -4.68
N SER A 245 33.30 0.08 -5.32
CA SER A 245 34.67 0.36 -5.77
C SER A 245 35.62 0.45 -4.57
N PRO A 246 36.67 -0.39 -4.51
CA PRO A 246 37.53 -0.54 -3.36
C PRO A 246 38.51 0.63 -3.25
N HIS A 247 38.06 1.77 -2.73
CA HIS A 247 38.97 2.73 -2.10
C HIS A 247 39.32 2.28 -0.68
N SER A 248 39.84 1.06 -0.56
CA SER A 248 40.73 0.64 0.51
C SER A 248 42.14 0.53 -0.06
N SER A 249 42.70 1.67 -0.49
CA SER A 249 44.16 1.76 -0.62
C SER A 249 44.76 1.43 0.75
N PRO A 250 45.63 0.41 0.86
CA PRO A 250 46.34 0.14 2.09
C PRO A 250 47.33 1.30 2.30
N LEU A 251 46.94 2.27 3.12
CA LEU A 251 47.86 3.27 3.65
C LEU A 251 48.90 2.53 4.51
N TYR A 252 50.06 2.33 3.89
CA TYR A 252 51.37 2.02 4.46
C TYR A 252 51.43 2.19 6.00
N LYS A 253 51.44 1.07 6.73
CA LYS A 253 52.00 1.04 8.09
C LYS A 253 53.51 1.26 8.00
N LYS A 254 53.94 2.51 8.20
CA LYS A 254 55.35 2.88 8.38
C LYS A 254 55.86 2.24 9.69
N LYS A 255 56.65 1.17 9.57
CA LYS A 255 57.45 0.59 10.66
C LYS A 255 58.36 1.69 11.22
N ARG A 256 58.19 2.06 12.50
CA ARG A 256 59.23 2.77 13.27
C ARG A 256 60.13 1.70 13.87
N GLU A 257 61.38 1.64 13.42
CA GLU A 257 62.47 0.96 14.12
C GLU A 257 62.80 1.75 15.39
N VAL A 258 62.91 1.03 16.50
CA VAL A 258 63.39 1.53 17.79
C VAL A 258 64.86 1.12 17.89
N THR A 259 65.76 2.10 17.86
CA THR A 259 67.18 1.89 18.17
C THR A 259 67.35 2.02 19.69
N MET A 260 67.70 0.93 20.37
CA MET A 260 68.27 0.97 21.72
C MET A 260 69.77 1.18 21.61
N THR A 261 70.28 2.20 22.30
CA THR A 261 71.71 2.32 22.64
C THR A 261 71.88 2.21 24.15
N ASN A 262 72.86 1.39 24.51
CA ASN A 262 73.35 1.09 25.86
C ASN A 262 73.93 2.30 26.59
#